data_AF-A0A9E2GXY5-F1
#
_entry.id   AF-A0A9E2GXY5-F1
#
_cell.length_a   1.000
_cell.length_b   1.000
_cell.length_c   1.000
_cell.angle_alpha   90.00
_cell.angle_beta   90.00
_cell.angle_gamma   90.00
#
_symmetry.space_group_name_H-M   'P 1'
#
loop_
_entity.id
_entity.type
_entity.pdbx_description
1 polymer ?
#
loop_
_entity_poly.entity_id
_entity_poly.type
_entity_poly.pdbx_seq_one_letter_code
_entity_poly.pdbx_strand_id
1 'polypeptide(L)'
;MTFVAVGAVLYGAACGNSDQTPEKLCEMMVDCGTATDQDTCLGSVGSLVLSEDCLDEMFAASCEEHNADVPPYITTCFDSCTTAGSHCLGDYLYVCNGTLEMVGDCNRICRYQLDARYSNVCGETGPNGEVSDSGVVCWCQID
;
A
#
# COMPACT_ATOMS: atom_id res chain seq x y z
N MET A 1 12.12 -11.35 20.38
CA MET A 1 11.45 -10.36 19.52
C MET A 1 12.02 -10.54 18.15
N THR A 2 11.17 -10.80 17.16
CA THR A 2 11.56 -11.08 15.78
C THR A 2 11.12 -9.90 14.91
N PHE A 3 11.99 -9.43 14.02
CA PHE A 3 11.70 -8.34 13.11
C PHE A 3 11.68 -8.84 11.68
N VAL A 4 10.69 -8.39 10.91
CA VAL A 4 10.52 -8.76 9.49
C VAL A 4 10.49 -7.48 8.66
N ALA A 5 11.31 -7.48 7.61
CA ALA A 5 11.32 -6.46 6.58
C ALA A 5 10.12 -6.67 5.64
N VAL A 6 9.26 -5.66 5.52
CA VAL A 6 8.20 -5.65 4.52
C VAL A 6 8.54 -4.60 3.47
N GLY A 7 9.11 -5.07 2.36
CA GLY A 7 9.07 -4.31 1.11
C GLY A 7 7.63 -4.35 0.61
N ALA A 8 6.99 -3.20 0.46
CA ALA A 8 5.63 -3.17 0.02
C ALA A 8 5.58 -3.69 -1.42
N VAL A 9 5.12 -4.94 -1.59
CA VAL A 9 4.72 -5.45 -2.89
C VAL A 9 3.37 -4.80 -3.19
N LEU A 10 3.42 -3.54 -3.57
CA LEU A 10 2.25 -2.75 -3.93
C LEU A 10 1.86 -3.16 -5.35
N TYR A 11 1.19 -4.31 -5.47
CA TYR A 11 0.41 -4.57 -6.66
C TYR A 11 -0.71 -3.53 -6.67
N GLY A 12 -0.75 -2.74 -7.75
CA GLY A 12 -1.63 -1.58 -7.87
C GLY A 12 -3.10 -1.94 -7.66
N ALA A 13 -3.58 -1.69 -6.45
CA ALA A 13 -4.97 -1.44 -6.13
C ALA A 13 -4.93 -0.48 -4.92
N ALA A 14 -5.35 0.77 -5.17
CA ALA A 14 -5.21 1.92 -4.29
C ALA A 14 -6.31 1.94 -3.21
N CYS A 15 -6.04 2.18 -1.91
CA CYS A 15 -7.09 2.58 -0.91
C CYS A 15 -6.57 3.39 0.30
N GLY A 16 -7.34 4.37 0.79
CA GLY A 16 -6.95 5.39 1.79
C GLY A 16 -7.58 5.30 3.19
N ASN A 17 -7.25 6.31 4.00
CA ASN A 17 -7.34 6.41 5.47
C ASN A 17 -8.76 6.61 6.05
N SER A 18 -9.54 5.54 6.17
CA SER A 18 -10.52 5.42 7.28
C SER A 18 -10.67 3.95 7.67
N ASP A 19 -10.92 3.63 8.94
CA ASP A 19 -11.04 2.24 9.42
C ASP A 19 -12.20 1.42 8.78
N GLN A 20 -12.95 2.00 7.83
CA GLN A 20 -13.96 1.31 7.00
C GLN A 20 -13.79 1.53 5.49
N THR A 21 -12.85 2.39 5.07
CA THR A 21 -12.64 2.72 3.65
C THR A 21 -11.97 1.56 2.89
N PRO A 22 -10.89 0.94 3.40
CA PRO A 22 -10.30 -0.25 2.78
C PRO A 22 -11.30 -1.38 2.60
N GLU A 23 -12.14 -1.64 3.60
CA GLU A 23 -13.11 -2.73 3.61
C GLU A 23 -14.19 -2.52 2.55
N LYS A 24 -14.79 -1.32 2.51
CA LYS A 24 -15.83 -0.97 1.53
C LYS A 24 -15.29 -0.96 0.10
N LEU A 25 -14.07 -0.45 -0.08
CA LEU A 25 -13.45 -0.39 -1.39
C LEU A 25 -13.05 -1.80 -1.86
N CYS A 26 -12.55 -2.66 -0.97
CA CYS A 26 -12.30 -4.06 -1.30
C CYS A 26 -13.57 -4.84 -1.63
N GLU A 27 -14.66 -4.62 -0.90
CA GLU A 27 -15.95 -5.26 -1.19
C GLU A 27 -16.40 -4.92 -2.63
N MET A 28 -16.33 -3.63 -2.99
CA MET A 28 -16.64 -3.16 -4.34
C MET A 28 -15.71 -3.74 -5.40
N MET A 29 -14.40 -3.84 -5.12
CA MET A 29 -13.42 -4.40 -6.05
C MET A 29 -13.63 -5.91 -6.27
N VAL A 30 -13.98 -6.65 -5.21
CA VAL A 30 -14.36 -8.07 -5.31
C VAL A 30 -15.65 -8.23 -6.12
N ASP A 31 -16.66 -7.40 -5.87
CA ASP A 31 -17.92 -7.42 -6.63
C ASP A 31 -17.71 -7.09 -8.12
N CYS A 32 -16.77 -6.19 -8.43
CA CYS A 32 -16.36 -5.87 -9.80
C CYS A 32 -15.44 -6.93 -10.44
N GLY A 33 -15.07 -8.00 -9.71
CA GLY A 33 -14.21 -9.07 -10.20
C GLY A 33 -12.74 -8.66 -10.40
N THR A 34 -12.33 -7.54 -9.81
CA THR A 34 -10.98 -6.96 -9.96
C THR A 34 -9.99 -7.47 -8.91
N ALA A 35 -10.50 -7.92 -7.76
CA ALA A 35 -9.73 -8.55 -6.69
C ALA A 35 -10.01 -10.06 -6.62
N THR A 36 -8.97 -10.84 -6.31
CA THR A 36 -9.08 -12.30 -6.14
C THR A 36 -9.96 -12.68 -4.95
N ASP A 37 -9.79 -11.97 -3.82
CA ASP A 37 -10.57 -12.12 -2.59
C ASP A 37 -10.36 -10.89 -1.68
N GLN A 38 -11.22 -10.78 -0.66
CA GLN A 38 -11.26 -9.64 0.26
C GLN A 38 -9.98 -9.48 1.08
N ASP A 39 -9.39 -10.58 1.56
CA ASP A 39 -8.23 -10.55 2.45
C ASP A 39 -6.97 -10.10 1.69
N THR A 40 -6.79 -10.63 0.48
CA THR A 40 -5.71 -10.22 -0.44
C THR A 40 -5.85 -8.75 -0.81
N CYS A 41 -7.08 -8.29 -1.06
CA CYS A 41 -7.34 -6.89 -1.30
C CYS A 41 -6.93 -6.07 -0.07
N LEU A 42 -7.44 -6.37 1.12
CA LEU A 42 -7.14 -5.64 2.35
C LEU A 42 -5.63 -5.58 2.67
N GLY A 43 -4.88 -6.65 2.40
CA GLY A 43 -3.42 -6.65 2.54
C GLY A 43 -2.70 -5.61 1.67
N SER A 44 -3.24 -5.37 0.47
CA SER A 44 -2.68 -4.42 -0.50
C SER A 44 -3.21 -3.00 -0.24
N VAL A 45 -4.53 -2.88 -0.28
CA VAL A 45 -5.32 -1.65 -0.17
C VAL A 45 -5.23 -1.04 1.22
N GLY A 46 -5.34 -1.87 2.26
CA GLY A 46 -5.27 -1.44 3.64
C GLY A 46 -3.91 -0.85 4.00
N SER A 47 -2.87 -1.11 3.22
CA SER A 47 -1.51 -0.61 3.46
C SER A 47 -1.24 0.78 2.85
N LEU A 48 -2.05 1.21 1.88
CA LEU A 48 -1.81 2.43 1.10
C LEU A 48 -2.37 3.70 1.77
N VAL A 49 -1.75 4.82 1.46
CA VAL A 49 -2.21 6.15 1.83
C VAL A 49 -2.76 6.79 0.56
N LEU A 50 -4.06 7.06 0.54
CA LEU A 50 -4.70 7.82 -0.53
C LEU A 50 -5.32 9.10 -0.03
N SER A 51 -5.40 10.07 -0.94
CA SER A 51 -6.19 11.28 -0.79
C SER A 51 -7.69 10.99 -0.83
N GLU A 52 -8.47 11.93 -0.30
CA GLU A 52 -9.93 11.93 -0.40
C GLU A 52 -10.38 12.01 -1.87
N ASP A 53 -9.76 12.86 -2.68
CA ASP A 53 -10.06 12.99 -4.12
C ASP A 53 -9.89 11.67 -4.88
N CYS A 54 -8.81 10.93 -4.62
CA CYS A 54 -8.61 9.62 -5.23
C CYS A 54 -9.71 8.64 -4.80
N LEU A 55 -10.06 8.62 -3.51
CA LEU A 55 -11.13 7.75 -3.01
C LEU A 55 -12.47 8.08 -3.64
N ASP A 56 -12.81 9.35 -3.80
CA ASP A 56 -14.04 9.79 -4.44
C ASP A 56 -14.10 9.34 -5.90
N GLU A 57 -13.01 9.49 -6.66
CA GLU A 57 -12.94 9.01 -8.04
C GLU A 57 -13.02 7.48 -8.12
N MET A 58 -12.39 6.77 -7.18
CA MET A 58 -12.48 5.31 -7.12
C MET A 58 -13.88 4.81 -6.79
N PHE A 59 -14.58 5.42 -5.84
CA PHE A 59 -15.97 5.02 -5.53
C PHE A 59 -16.98 5.44 -6.59
N ALA A 60 -16.66 6.44 -7.41
CA ALA A 60 -17.48 6.87 -8.53
C ALA A 60 -17.27 6.04 -9.80
N ALA A 61 -16.13 5.36 -9.91
CA ALA A 61 -15.79 4.54 -11.06
C ALA A 61 -16.69 3.31 -11.18
N SER A 62 -17.03 2.96 -12.42
CA SER A 62 -17.73 1.73 -12.77
C SER A 62 -16.79 0.54 -12.75
N CYS A 63 -17.34 -0.68 -12.70
CA CYS A 63 -16.52 -1.88 -12.80
C CYS A 63 -15.71 -1.96 -14.11
N GLU A 64 -16.22 -1.40 -15.22
CA GLU A 64 -15.45 -1.34 -16.47
C GLU A 64 -14.21 -0.44 -16.32
N GLU A 65 -14.35 0.70 -15.64
CA GLU A 65 -13.25 1.63 -15.39
C GLU A 65 -12.20 1.07 -14.41
N HIS A 66 -12.62 0.29 -13.41
CA HIS A 66 -11.68 -0.41 -12.53
C HIS A 66 -10.91 -1.54 -13.24
N ASN A 67 -11.52 -2.16 -14.25
CA ASN A 67 -10.91 -3.21 -15.06
C ASN A 67 -10.15 -2.67 -16.27
N ALA A 68 -10.12 -1.36 -16.49
CA ALA A 68 -9.38 -0.78 -17.59
C ALA A 68 -7.87 -1.00 -17.40
N ASP A 69 -7.13 -1.21 -18.50
CA ASP A 69 -5.66 -1.36 -18.49
C ASP A 69 -4.97 -0.20 -17.75
N VAL A 70 -5.56 0.99 -17.85
CA VAL A 70 -5.17 2.18 -17.11
C VAL A 70 -6.44 2.81 -16.52
N PRO A 71 -6.72 2.61 -15.22
CA PRO A 71 -7.88 3.20 -14.58
C PRO A 71 -7.85 4.73 -14.66
N PRO A 72 -8.98 5.41 -14.88
CA PRO A 72 -9.01 6.86 -15.09
C PRO A 72 -8.52 7.67 -13.89
N TYR A 73 -8.70 7.13 -12.68
CA TYR A 73 -8.31 7.76 -11.42
C TYR A 73 -6.82 7.57 -11.06
N ILE A 74 -6.05 6.82 -11.86
CA ILE A 74 -4.70 6.38 -11.47
C ILE A 74 -3.75 7.55 -11.17
N THR A 75 -3.86 8.64 -11.93
CA THR A 75 -3.03 9.85 -11.76
C THR A 75 -3.51 10.76 -10.65
N THR A 76 -4.76 10.60 -10.20
CA THR A 76 -5.30 11.28 -9.00
C THR A 76 -4.82 10.57 -7.74
N CYS A 77 -4.65 9.24 -7.84
CA CYS A 77 -4.27 8.37 -6.72
C CYS A 77 -2.77 8.29 -6.48
N PHE A 78 -1.97 8.35 -7.54
CA PHE A 78 -0.53 8.13 -7.47
C PHE A 78 0.22 9.17 -8.27
N ASP A 79 1.28 9.71 -7.64
CA ASP A 79 2.17 10.65 -8.29
C ASP A 79 3.02 9.94 -9.34
N SER A 80 3.42 10.68 -10.38
CA SER A 80 4.33 10.14 -11.38
C SER A 80 5.76 10.04 -10.84
N CYS A 81 6.46 8.97 -11.16
CA CYS A 81 7.88 8.80 -10.84
C CYS A 81 8.61 8.12 -12.00
N THR A 82 9.94 8.27 -12.06
CA THR A 82 10.73 7.79 -13.21
C THR A 82 11.87 6.85 -12.83
N THR A 83 12.17 6.73 -11.54
CA THR A 83 13.27 5.90 -11.03
C THR A 83 12.72 4.91 -10.02
N ALA A 84 12.69 3.64 -10.39
CA ALA A 84 12.23 2.59 -9.49
C ALA A 84 13.06 2.54 -8.21
N GLY A 85 12.41 2.31 -7.08
CA GLY A 85 13.05 2.26 -5.77
C GLY A 85 12.07 2.59 -4.64
N SER A 86 12.59 2.55 -3.41
CA SER A 86 11.82 2.93 -2.23
C SER A 86 12.59 3.90 -1.34
N HIS A 87 11.85 4.73 -0.62
CA HIS A 87 12.40 5.64 0.38
C HIS A 87 11.41 5.88 1.51
N CYS A 88 11.87 6.44 2.62
CA CYS A 88 11.02 6.78 3.75
C CYS A 88 10.96 8.28 3.99
N LEU A 89 9.79 8.76 4.37
CA LEU A 89 9.60 10.09 4.95
C LEU A 89 8.84 9.93 6.27
N GLY A 90 9.58 9.94 7.39
CA GLY A 90 9.02 9.53 8.68
C GLY A 90 8.60 8.06 8.66
N ASP A 91 7.36 7.79 9.06
CA ASP A 91 6.79 6.43 9.13
C ASP A 91 6.07 6.01 7.84
N TYR A 92 6.25 6.77 6.76
CA TYR A 92 5.67 6.49 5.45
C TYR A 92 6.72 5.92 4.50
N LEU A 93 6.37 4.81 3.86
CA LEU A 93 7.16 4.16 2.82
C LEU A 93 6.63 4.59 1.45
N TYR A 94 7.52 5.17 0.65
CA TYR A 94 7.26 5.56 -0.73
C TYR A 94 7.90 4.53 -1.64
N VAL A 95 7.16 4.02 -2.62
CA VAL A 95 7.63 3.02 -3.58
C VAL A 95 7.30 3.50 -4.99
N CYS A 96 8.35 3.76 -5.76
CA CYS A 96 8.24 4.02 -7.19
C CYS A 96 8.45 2.73 -7.98
N ASN A 97 7.50 2.40 -8.87
CA ASN A 97 7.62 1.25 -9.78
C ASN A 97 8.27 1.60 -11.14
N GLY A 98 8.75 2.84 -11.30
CA GLY A 98 9.29 3.38 -12.55
C GLY A 98 8.29 4.21 -13.37
N THR A 99 7.02 4.27 -12.94
CA THR A 99 5.97 5.10 -13.55
C THR A 99 5.15 5.84 -12.51
N LEU A 100 4.75 5.16 -11.43
CA LEU A 100 3.91 5.70 -10.37
C LEU A 100 4.55 5.46 -9.00
N GLU A 101 4.42 6.46 -8.14
CA GLU A 101 4.82 6.41 -6.74
C GLU A 101 3.60 6.16 -5.86
N MET A 102 3.72 5.12 -5.05
CA MET A 102 2.72 4.70 -4.10
C MET A 102 3.23 4.95 -2.70
N VAL A 103 2.34 5.42 -1.83
CA VAL A 103 2.67 5.73 -0.43
C VAL A 103 1.96 4.74 0.47
N GLY A 104 2.67 4.15 1.41
CA GLY A 104 2.11 3.31 2.45
C GLY A 104 2.49 3.80 3.84
N ASP A 105 1.60 3.64 4.80
CA ASP A 105 1.87 3.89 6.22
C ASP A 105 2.46 2.62 6.82
N CYS A 106 3.64 2.68 7.43
CA CYS A 106 4.29 1.49 7.97
C CYS A 106 3.50 0.79 9.07
N ASN A 107 2.70 1.50 9.87
CA ASN A 107 1.77 0.89 10.82
C ASN A 107 0.72 0.05 10.10
N ARG A 108 0.16 0.60 9.02
CA ARG A 108 -0.85 -0.08 8.21
C ARG A 108 -0.25 -1.25 7.44
N ILE A 109 0.93 -1.08 6.84
CA ILE A 109 1.67 -2.16 6.16
C ILE A 109 1.89 -3.33 7.12
N CYS A 110 2.46 -3.09 8.31
CA CYS A 110 2.71 -4.16 9.27
C CYS A 110 1.42 -4.84 9.74
N ARG A 111 0.36 -4.06 9.98
CA ARG A 111 -0.94 -4.59 10.40
C ARG A 111 -1.62 -5.42 9.33
N TYR A 112 -1.76 -4.90 8.11
CA TYR A 112 -2.54 -5.55 7.06
C TYR A 112 -1.78 -6.67 6.34
N GLN A 113 -0.44 -6.62 6.27
CA GLN A 113 0.34 -7.65 5.57
C GLN A 113 0.84 -8.77 6.48
N LEU A 114 1.10 -8.49 7.76
CA LEU A 114 1.71 -9.44 8.68
C LEU A 114 0.94 -9.66 9.98
N ASP A 115 -0.19 -8.96 10.20
CA ASP A 115 -0.86 -8.89 11.50
C ASP A 115 0.13 -8.53 12.64
N ALA A 116 1.08 -7.65 12.31
CA ALA A 116 2.22 -7.32 13.14
C ALA A 116 2.20 -5.85 13.55
N ARG A 117 2.96 -5.51 14.60
CA ARG A 117 3.14 -4.12 15.02
C ARG A 117 4.27 -3.49 14.23
N TYR A 118 4.14 -2.21 13.89
CA TYR A 118 5.27 -1.47 13.34
C TYR A 118 6.31 -1.20 14.42
N SER A 119 7.59 -1.37 14.08
CA SER A 119 8.69 -1.19 15.02
C SER A 119 9.14 0.28 15.16
N ASN A 120 8.45 1.23 14.54
CA ASN A 120 8.86 2.64 14.41
C ASN A 120 10.17 2.83 13.63
N VAL A 121 10.49 1.91 12.71
CA VAL A 121 11.67 2.01 11.84
C VAL A 121 11.26 1.81 10.39
N CYS A 122 11.34 2.88 9.60
CA CYS A 122 11.26 2.86 8.14
C CYS A 122 12.67 3.12 7.61
N GLY A 123 13.27 2.16 6.90
CA GLY A 123 14.65 2.29 6.44
C GLY A 123 15.26 0.96 5.98
N GLU A 124 16.50 1.03 5.49
CA GLU A 124 17.26 -0.16 5.07
C GLU A 124 17.75 -0.99 6.26
N THR A 125 17.93 -0.37 7.42
CA THR A 125 18.45 -1.02 8.64
C THR A 125 17.38 -1.04 9.72
N GLY A 126 17.13 -2.23 10.28
CA GLY A 126 16.14 -2.49 11.31
C GLY A 126 16.60 -2.14 12.72
N PRO A 127 15.70 -2.29 13.72
CA PRO A 127 15.95 -1.90 15.11
C PRO A 127 17.17 -2.57 15.77
N ASN A 128 17.57 -3.78 15.35
CA ASN A 128 18.75 -4.47 15.88
C ASN A 128 19.92 -4.54 14.90
N GLY A 129 19.92 -3.70 13.85
CA GLY A 129 20.97 -3.67 12.85
C GLY A 129 20.83 -4.69 11.73
N GLU A 130 19.68 -5.37 11.62
CA GLU A 130 19.35 -6.18 10.45
C GLU A 130 19.30 -5.30 9.20
N VAL A 131 19.85 -5.75 8.08
CA VAL A 131 19.83 -5.00 6.82
C VAL A 131 18.86 -5.69 5.86
N SER A 132 17.99 -4.91 5.24
CA SER A 132 17.03 -5.40 4.25
C SER A 132 17.72 -5.58 2.89
N ASP A 133 17.61 -6.78 2.33
CA ASP A 133 18.04 -7.07 0.95
C ASP A 133 17.14 -6.41 -0.11
N SER A 134 15.98 -5.90 0.31
CA SER A 134 14.98 -5.26 -0.57
C SER A 134 15.07 -3.73 -0.57
N GLY A 135 16.13 -3.17 0.01
CA GLY A 135 16.30 -1.73 0.18
C GLY A 135 15.48 -1.19 1.35
N VAL A 136 14.90 0.00 1.18
CA VAL A 136 14.13 0.70 2.22
C VAL A 136 12.78 0.01 2.44
N VAL A 137 12.47 -0.32 3.70
CA VAL A 137 11.29 -1.11 4.09
C VAL A 137 10.67 -0.59 5.39
N CYS A 138 9.44 -1.03 5.66
CA CYS A 138 8.85 -0.95 6.99
C CYS A 138 9.28 -2.15 7.82
N TRP A 139 9.90 -1.90 8.98
CA TRP A 139 10.25 -2.97 9.91
C TRP A 139 9.08 -3.27 10.85
N CYS A 140 8.65 -4.53 10.82
CA CYS A 140 7.53 -5.01 11.63
C CYS A 140 8.04 -5.89 12.76
N GLN A 141 7.51 -5.70 13.97
CA GLN A 141 7.72 -6.53 15.14
C GLN A 141 6.64 -7.59 15.22
N ILE A 142 7.06 -8.85 15.22
CA ILE A 142 6.21 -10.02 15.45
C ILE A 142 6.46 -10.52 16.88
N ASP A 143 5.38 -10.77 17.61
CA ASP A 143 5.40 -11.31 18.99
C ASP A 143 5.71 -12.82 19.00
#